data_AF-A0A3M8K614-F1
#
_entry.id   AF-A0A3M8K614-F1
#
_cell.length_a   1.000
_cell.length_b   1.000
_cell.length_c   1.000
_cell.angle_alpha   90.00
_cell.angle_beta   90.00
_cell.angle_gamma   90.00
#
_symmetry.space_group_name_H-M   'P 1'
#
loop_
_entity.id
_entity.type
_entity.pdbx_description
1 polymer ?
#
loop_
_entity_poly.entity_id
_entity_poly.type
_entity_poly.pdbx_seq_one_letter_code
_entity_poly.pdbx_strand_id
1 'polypeptide(L)'
;MSHQDPTLPIISLDRLINGPGRAEEIAKLRQVTHEIGFFYLADHGVSRQLQEEMFVTAHEFFALPQEAKEEISNLNNPHYRGYSELGDERTQGKTDWREQIDYGADRPALTEGLDTHPWRVLEGPNPWPSAIPQMKELIDSWLAQLSDIGLDLLRAWAESLDQAPDYFDEIFTHPHPMMKLAHYPAPEAGGPGQGVGAHHDAGVLTLLLPEEGSSGLQVRHEGEWIDVEPIADHFVVNIGELLEAATDGYLVSTAHRVLPSAPGTSRYSIPFFLTPNLDARFPHLELPAELAQQAPGKGIDLNDQEIFDISGRNTLKSRLRAHPETTARYHAELAAAMS
;
A
#
# COMPACT_ATOMS: atom_id res chain seq x y z
N MET A 1 -12.15 27.99 -13.57
CA MET A 1 -11.51 26.94 -12.76
C MET A 1 -10.01 27.14 -12.93
N SER A 2 -9.30 27.58 -11.88
CA SER A 2 -7.85 27.71 -11.99
C SER A 2 -7.28 26.30 -12.17
N HIS A 3 -6.63 26.04 -13.31
CA HIS A 3 -5.72 24.91 -13.42
C HIS A 3 -4.57 25.20 -12.47
N GLN A 4 -4.68 24.72 -11.22
CA GLN A 4 -3.50 24.54 -10.39
C GLN A 4 -2.73 23.37 -11.00
N ASP A 5 -1.44 23.56 -11.23
CA ASP A 5 -0.57 22.46 -11.63
C ASP A 5 -0.65 21.34 -10.57
N PRO A 6 -0.63 20.06 -10.97
CA PRO A 6 -0.71 18.95 -10.03
C PRO A 6 0.45 19.04 -9.02
N THR A 7 0.18 18.73 -7.75
CA THR A 7 1.19 18.86 -6.67
C THR A 7 2.29 17.80 -6.75
N LEU A 8 2.04 16.72 -7.51
CA LEU A 8 3.02 15.70 -7.87
C LEU A 8 3.10 15.56 -9.40
N PRO A 9 4.23 15.10 -9.94
CA PRO A 9 4.33 14.77 -11.36
C PRO A 9 3.33 13.68 -11.77
N ILE A 10 2.81 13.76 -12.99
CA ILE A 10 1.95 12.72 -13.59
C ILE A 10 2.80 11.82 -14.49
N ILE A 11 2.69 10.50 -14.34
CA ILE A 11 3.28 9.47 -15.21
C ILE A 11 2.15 8.72 -15.93
N SER A 12 2.29 8.46 -17.22
CA SER A 12 1.32 7.69 -18.01
C SER A 12 1.77 6.22 -18.14
N LEU A 13 0.94 5.28 -17.65
CA LEU A 13 1.25 3.84 -17.77
C LEU A 13 1.30 3.40 -19.23
N ASP A 14 0.34 3.84 -20.06
CA ASP A 14 0.32 3.51 -21.48
C ASP A 14 1.61 3.97 -22.17
N ARG A 15 2.17 5.14 -21.84
CA ARG A 15 3.46 5.59 -22.39
C ARG A 15 4.65 4.76 -21.91
N LEU A 16 4.62 4.25 -20.68
CA LEU A 16 5.64 3.36 -20.15
C LEU A 16 5.66 2.00 -20.87
N ILE A 17 4.51 1.52 -21.35
CA ILE A 17 4.38 0.20 -21.98
C ILE A 17 4.43 0.32 -23.51
N ASN A 18 3.62 1.21 -24.08
CA ASN A 18 3.25 1.28 -25.48
C ASN A 18 3.32 2.73 -26.03
N GLY A 19 4.49 3.25 -26.41
CA GLY A 19 4.42 4.52 -27.14
C GLY A 19 5.68 5.20 -27.65
N PRO A 20 5.51 6.14 -28.60
CA PRO A 20 6.49 7.20 -28.81
C PRO A 20 6.60 8.05 -27.53
N GLY A 21 7.82 8.40 -27.11
CA GLY A 21 8.02 9.10 -25.84
C GLY A 21 8.31 8.18 -24.64
N ARG A 22 8.35 6.86 -24.85
CA ARG A 22 8.58 5.87 -23.78
C ARG A 22 9.91 6.08 -23.05
N ALA A 23 10.98 6.38 -23.78
CA ALA A 23 12.29 6.62 -23.19
C ALA A 23 12.28 7.85 -22.27
N GLU A 24 11.59 8.91 -22.69
CA GLU A 24 11.38 10.11 -21.91
C GLU A 24 10.52 9.82 -20.67
N GLU A 25 9.46 9.01 -20.80
CA GLU A 25 8.59 8.63 -19.69
C GLU A 25 9.31 7.73 -18.66
N ILE A 26 10.16 6.79 -19.12
CA ILE A 26 11.02 5.95 -18.26
C ILE A 26 12.05 6.81 -17.51
N ALA A 27 12.67 7.78 -18.19
CA ALA A 27 13.59 8.71 -17.55
C ALA A 27 12.87 9.59 -16.51
N LYS A 28 11.65 10.04 -16.83
CA LYS A 28 10.81 10.81 -15.92
C LYS A 28 10.39 9.98 -14.70
N LEU A 29 9.95 8.73 -14.90
CA LEU A 29 9.63 7.80 -13.82
C LEU A 29 10.81 7.70 -12.85
N ARG A 30 12.01 7.39 -13.35
CA ARG A 30 13.23 7.31 -12.53
C ARG A 30 13.48 8.58 -11.75
N GLN A 31 13.44 9.74 -12.42
CA GLN A 31 13.73 11.02 -11.80
C GLN A 31 12.76 11.32 -10.65
N VAL A 32 11.46 11.18 -10.91
CA VAL A 32 10.42 11.48 -9.91
C VAL A 32 10.50 10.54 -8.71
N THR A 33 10.81 9.25 -8.94
CA THR A 33 10.93 8.28 -7.84
C THR A 33 12.27 8.36 -7.10
N HIS A 34 13.28 9.00 -7.69
CA HIS A 34 14.54 9.34 -7.01
C HIS A 34 14.39 10.62 -6.16
N GLU A 35 13.68 11.63 -6.66
CA GLU A 35 13.57 12.94 -5.99
C GLU A 35 12.45 12.98 -4.93
N ILE A 36 11.31 12.34 -5.23
CA ILE A 36 10.08 12.46 -4.42
C ILE A 36 9.58 11.11 -3.93
N GLY A 37 9.72 10.04 -4.72
CA GLY A 37 9.16 8.72 -4.38
C GLY A 37 7.63 8.63 -4.50
N PHE A 38 6.96 9.67 -5.01
CA PHE A 38 5.52 9.77 -5.21
C PHE A 38 5.18 10.41 -6.56
N PHE A 39 4.11 9.95 -7.19
CA PHE A 39 3.56 10.52 -8.43
C PHE A 39 2.09 10.16 -8.63
N TYR A 40 1.42 10.84 -9.57
CA TYR A 40 0.12 10.40 -10.07
C TYR A 40 0.31 9.49 -11.28
N LEU A 41 -0.42 8.37 -11.33
CA LEU A 41 -0.45 7.47 -12.48
C LEU A 41 -1.73 7.71 -13.29
N ALA A 42 -1.56 8.05 -14.56
CA ALA A 42 -2.62 8.18 -15.56
C ALA A 42 -2.59 7.01 -16.55
N ASP A 43 -3.62 6.91 -17.40
CA ASP A 43 -3.70 5.97 -18.52
C ASP A 43 -3.47 4.50 -18.10
N HIS A 44 -3.90 4.15 -16.89
CA HIS A 44 -3.65 2.85 -16.25
C HIS A 44 -4.58 1.72 -16.71
N GLY A 45 -5.61 2.03 -17.51
CA GLY A 45 -6.50 1.03 -18.10
C GLY A 45 -7.63 0.51 -17.19
N VAL A 46 -7.55 0.72 -15.86
CA VAL A 46 -8.69 0.45 -14.94
C VAL A 46 -9.90 1.31 -15.31
N SER A 47 -11.04 0.69 -15.61
CA SER A 47 -12.23 1.41 -16.05
C SER A 47 -12.80 2.31 -14.95
N ARG A 48 -13.34 3.47 -15.34
CA ARG A 48 -14.07 4.36 -14.43
C ARG A 48 -15.24 3.68 -13.72
N GLN A 49 -15.95 2.80 -14.42
CA GLN A 49 -17.03 2.02 -13.84
C GLN A 49 -16.54 1.17 -12.66
N LEU A 50 -15.41 0.47 -12.81
CA LEU A 50 -14.87 -0.36 -11.73
C LEU A 50 -14.42 0.49 -10.53
N GLN A 51 -13.78 1.63 -10.78
CA GLN A 51 -13.41 2.58 -9.72
C GLN A 51 -14.66 3.07 -8.94
N GLU A 52 -15.73 3.41 -9.64
CA GLU A 52 -16.99 3.86 -9.04
C GLU A 52 -17.67 2.73 -8.25
N GLU A 53 -17.73 1.52 -8.78
CA GLU A 53 -18.28 0.33 -8.10
C GLU A 53 -17.54 0.02 -6.79
N MET A 54 -16.21 0.20 -6.78
CA MET A 54 -15.39 0.04 -5.56
C MET A 54 -15.77 1.06 -4.48
N PHE A 55 -15.94 2.34 -4.84
CA PHE A 55 -16.38 3.36 -3.87
C PHE A 55 -17.82 3.13 -3.42
N VAL A 56 -18.75 2.82 -4.32
CA VAL A 56 -20.14 2.48 -3.97
C VAL A 56 -20.17 1.34 -2.96
N THR A 57 -19.40 0.28 -3.21
CA THR A 57 -19.32 -0.89 -2.31
C THR A 57 -18.71 -0.52 -0.95
N ALA A 58 -17.69 0.35 -0.92
CA ALA A 58 -17.13 0.86 0.32
C ALA A 58 -18.15 1.67 1.12
N HIS A 59 -18.85 2.62 0.48
CA HIS A 59 -19.92 3.41 1.11
C HIS A 59 -21.04 2.51 1.65
N GLU A 60 -21.48 1.53 0.88
CA GLU A 60 -22.49 0.56 1.31
C GLU A 60 -22.06 -0.20 2.56
N PHE A 61 -20.81 -0.70 2.60
CA PHE A 61 -20.28 -1.42 3.76
C PHE A 61 -20.18 -0.53 5.00
N PHE A 62 -19.56 0.64 4.88
CA PHE A 62 -19.33 1.50 6.05
C PHE A 62 -20.61 2.16 6.58
N ALA A 63 -21.69 2.18 5.78
CA ALA A 63 -23.03 2.56 6.20
C ALA A 63 -23.81 1.45 6.94
N LEU A 64 -23.32 0.21 6.96
CA LEU A 64 -23.98 -0.90 7.66
C LEU A 64 -24.00 -0.66 9.19
N PRO A 65 -24.99 -1.24 9.90
CA PRO A 65 -24.95 -1.32 11.36
C PRO A 65 -23.66 -2.00 11.83
N GLN A 66 -23.13 -1.54 12.97
CA GLN A 66 -21.87 -2.03 13.53
C GLN A 66 -21.81 -3.57 13.65
N GLU A 67 -22.89 -4.22 14.12
CA GLU A 67 -22.98 -5.69 14.23
C GLU A 67 -22.76 -6.40 12.88
N ALA A 68 -23.22 -5.82 11.77
CA ALA A 68 -23.01 -6.39 10.43
C ALA A 68 -21.57 -6.19 9.93
N LYS A 69 -20.91 -5.09 10.32
CA LYS A 69 -19.48 -4.87 10.01
C LYS A 69 -18.59 -5.84 10.82
N GLU A 70 -18.95 -6.09 12.07
CA GLU A 70 -18.26 -7.01 12.99
C GLU A 70 -18.33 -8.49 12.56
N GLU A 71 -19.27 -8.86 11.66
CA GLU A 71 -19.34 -10.21 11.06
C GLU A 71 -17.98 -10.65 10.50
N ILE A 72 -17.25 -9.71 9.90
CA ILE A 72 -15.95 -9.93 9.28
C ILE A 72 -14.79 -9.35 10.11
N SER A 73 -14.95 -9.17 11.42
CA SER A 73 -13.92 -8.60 12.29
C SER A 73 -12.56 -9.31 12.14
N ASN A 74 -11.50 -8.51 11.99
CA ASN A 74 -10.11 -8.98 11.92
C ASN A 74 -9.68 -9.74 13.19
N LEU A 75 -10.30 -9.44 14.34
CA LEU A 75 -10.04 -10.12 15.62
C LEU A 75 -10.43 -11.59 15.59
N ASN A 76 -11.22 -12.02 14.59
CA ASN A 76 -11.61 -13.41 14.39
C ASN A 76 -10.87 -14.09 13.24
N ASN A 77 -9.88 -13.43 12.63
CA ASN A 77 -9.11 -13.96 11.50
C ASN A 77 -7.60 -14.01 11.83
N PRO A 78 -6.98 -15.20 11.91
CA PRO A 78 -5.55 -15.32 12.25
C PRO A 78 -4.61 -14.80 11.16
N HIS A 79 -5.11 -14.45 9.98
CA HIS A 79 -4.33 -13.97 8.84
C HIS A 79 -4.35 -12.44 8.71
N TYR A 80 -4.85 -11.73 9.74
CA TYR A 80 -4.95 -10.26 9.78
C TYR A 80 -5.81 -9.67 8.64
N ARG A 81 -6.88 -10.38 8.26
CA ARG A 81 -7.85 -9.93 7.25
C ARG A 81 -9.19 -9.59 7.90
N GLY A 82 -9.93 -8.65 7.30
CA GLY A 82 -11.26 -8.27 7.76
C GLY A 82 -11.34 -6.86 8.33
N TYR A 83 -12.49 -6.56 8.94
CA TYR A 83 -12.84 -5.24 9.44
C TYR A 83 -12.11 -4.90 10.73
N SER A 84 -11.55 -3.69 10.81
CA SER A 84 -11.03 -3.06 12.03
C SER A 84 -11.92 -1.88 12.37
N GLU A 85 -12.30 -1.75 13.64
CA GLU A 85 -13.17 -0.69 14.11
C GLU A 85 -12.48 0.68 14.09
N LEU A 86 -13.30 1.72 14.19
CA LEU A 86 -12.84 3.09 14.19
C LEU A 86 -11.85 3.35 15.33
N GLY A 87 -10.59 3.61 14.98
CA GLY A 87 -9.55 3.91 15.96
C GLY A 87 -8.79 2.70 16.51
N ASP A 88 -8.96 1.51 15.93
CA ASP A 88 -8.25 0.31 16.36
C ASP A 88 -6.76 0.34 16.02
N GLU A 89 -6.41 0.81 14.81
CA GLU A 89 -5.02 0.83 14.35
C GLU A 89 -4.21 1.97 14.99
N ARG A 90 -2.90 1.73 15.10
CA ARG A 90 -1.94 2.69 15.67
C ARG A 90 -0.75 2.88 14.76
N THR A 91 -0.44 4.13 14.48
CA THR A 91 0.80 4.53 13.82
C THR A 91 1.60 5.42 14.75
N GLN A 92 2.89 5.09 14.94
CA GLN A 92 3.79 5.81 15.86
C GLN A 92 3.23 5.91 17.29
N GLY A 93 2.55 4.85 17.75
CA GLY A 93 1.95 4.77 19.09
C GLY A 93 0.68 5.59 19.31
N LYS A 94 0.21 6.33 18.28
CA LYS A 94 -1.02 7.12 18.32
C LYS A 94 -2.12 6.43 17.51
N THR A 95 -3.37 6.61 17.95
CA THR A 95 -4.55 6.09 17.25
C THR A 95 -4.71 6.74 15.88
N ASP A 96 -4.94 5.90 14.87
CA ASP A 96 -5.33 6.31 13.52
C ASP A 96 -6.85 6.44 13.45
N TRP A 97 -7.38 7.64 13.18
CA TRP A 97 -8.82 7.88 13.15
C TRP A 97 -9.45 7.45 11.82
N ARG A 98 -9.58 6.12 11.68
CA ARG A 98 -10.25 5.45 10.56
C ARG A 98 -10.83 4.13 11.01
N GLU A 99 -11.85 3.69 10.29
CA GLU A 99 -12.25 2.28 10.22
C GLU A 99 -11.82 1.73 8.85
N GLN A 100 -11.60 0.42 8.75
CA GLN A 100 -11.12 -0.18 7.49
C GLN A 100 -11.45 -1.65 7.36
N ILE A 101 -11.28 -2.20 6.16
CA ILE A 101 -11.25 -3.63 5.88
C ILE A 101 -9.91 -3.98 5.22
N ASP A 102 -9.17 -4.93 5.78
CA ASP A 102 -7.98 -5.51 5.15
C ASP A 102 -8.36 -6.73 4.30
N TYR A 103 -8.06 -6.67 3.01
CA TYR A 103 -8.12 -7.82 2.10
C TYR A 103 -6.76 -8.07 1.46
N GLY A 104 -6.66 -9.17 0.74
CA GLY A 104 -5.51 -9.53 -0.09
C GLY A 104 -5.83 -10.79 -0.85
N ALA A 105 -4.82 -11.56 -1.30
CA ALA A 105 -5.08 -12.81 -2.00
C ALA A 105 -5.96 -13.77 -1.16
N ASP A 106 -7.12 -14.19 -1.71
CA ASP A 106 -8.06 -15.10 -1.07
C ASP A 106 -7.63 -16.55 -1.34
N ARG A 107 -6.95 -17.18 -0.38
CA ARG A 107 -6.33 -18.50 -0.55
C ARG A 107 -6.60 -19.39 0.68
N PRO A 108 -6.53 -20.72 0.55
CA PRO A 108 -6.51 -21.60 1.72
C PRO A 108 -5.35 -21.23 2.66
N ALA A 109 -5.58 -21.40 3.97
CA ALA A 109 -4.54 -21.13 4.96
C ALA A 109 -3.32 -22.04 4.76
N LEU A 110 -2.12 -21.46 4.77
CA LEU A 110 -0.89 -22.23 4.82
C LEU A 110 -0.68 -22.78 6.24
N THR A 111 -0.53 -24.09 6.35
CA THR A 111 -0.36 -24.79 7.64
C THR A 111 0.98 -25.50 7.76
N GLU A 112 1.75 -25.58 6.68
CA GLU A 112 3.03 -26.30 6.64
C GLU A 112 4.24 -25.36 6.79
N GLY A 113 5.23 -25.80 7.57
CA GLY A 113 6.51 -25.12 7.74
C GLY A 113 6.46 -23.82 8.55
N LEU A 114 5.43 -23.60 9.37
CA LEU A 114 5.28 -22.39 10.20
C LEU A 114 6.36 -22.25 11.28
N ASP A 115 7.01 -23.33 11.66
CA ASP A 115 8.15 -23.36 12.59
C ASP A 115 9.42 -22.73 12.00
N THR A 116 9.60 -22.88 10.69
CA THR A 116 10.78 -22.41 9.94
C THR A 116 10.49 -21.14 9.12
N HIS A 117 9.24 -20.97 8.69
CA HIS A 117 8.74 -19.87 7.86
C HIS A 117 7.47 -19.27 8.50
N PRO A 118 7.57 -18.66 9.70
CA PRO A 118 6.41 -18.24 10.47
C PRO A 118 5.56 -17.18 9.76
N TRP A 119 6.11 -16.41 8.83
CA TRP A 119 5.35 -15.44 8.03
C TRP A 119 4.30 -16.07 7.12
N ARG A 120 4.34 -17.39 6.88
CA ARG A 120 3.30 -18.08 6.10
C ARG A 120 1.93 -18.04 6.79
N VAL A 121 1.86 -17.75 8.09
CA VAL A 121 0.58 -17.50 8.79
C VAL A 121 -0.23 -16.34 8.20
N LEU A 122 0.40 -15.48 7.40
CA LEU A 122 -0.27 -14.37 6.71
C LEU A 122 -1.13 -14.82 5.52
N GLU A 123 -0.87 -16.01 4.96
CA GLU A 123 -1.69 -16.54 3.86
C GLU A 123 -2.89 -17.32 4.41
N GLY A 124 -4.08 -16.90 3.99
CA GLY A 124 -5.34 -17.53 4.33
C GLY A 124 -6.54 -16.77 3.77
N PRO A 125 -7.76 -17.24 4.07
CA PRO A 125 -8.97 -16.74 3.42
C PRO A 125 -9.36 -15.36 3.92
N ASN A 126 -9.95 -14.57 3.04
CA ASN A 126 -10.62 -13.32 3.40
C ASN A 126 -11.99 -13.62 4.04
N PRO A 127 -12.39 -12.88 5.09
CA PRO A 127 -13.76 -12.94 5.60
C PRO A 127 -14.67 -12.04 4.74
N TRP A 128 -15.69 -12.61 4.11
CA TRP A 128 -16.60 -11.88 3.21
C TRP A 128 -17.92 -11.54 3.92
N PRO A 129 -18.42 -10.29 3.85
CA PRO A 129 -19.62 -9.89 4.57
C PRO A 129 -20.87 -10.43 3.89
N SER A 130 -21.75 -11.08 4.65
CA SER A 130 -23.00 -11.64 4.11
C SER A 130 -23.94 -10.58 3.53
N ALA A 131 -23.85 -9.34 4.05
CA ALA A 131 -24.66 -8.21 3.62
C ALA A 131 -24.28 -7.66 2.23
N ILE A 132 -23.08 -7.95 1.71
CA ILE A 132 -22.60 -7.44 0.41
C ILE A 132 -22.01 -8.59 -0.41
N PRO A 133 -22.85 -9.49 -0.95
CA PRO A 133 -22.37 -10.69 -1.64
C PRO A 133 -21.48 -10.42 -2.85
N GLN A 134 -21.67 -9.28 -3.52
CA GLN A 134 -20.88 -8.88 -4.69
C GLN A 134 -19.44 -8.45 -4.35
N MET A 135 -19.14 -8.19 -3.08
CA MET A 135 -17.83 -7.67 -2.67
C MET A 135 -16.69 -8.59 -3.09
N LYS A 136 -16.86 -9.91 -2.99
CA LYS A 136 -15.81 -10.87 -3.34
C LYS A 136 -15.34 -10.72 -4.79
N GLU A 137 -16.26 -10.83 -5.74
CA GLU A 137 -15.93 -10.79 -7.17
C GLU A 137 -15.33 -9.44 -7.58
N LEU A 138 -15.83 -8.37 -6.98
CA LEU A 138 -15.33 -7.01 -7.20
C LEU A 138 -13.89 -6.83 -6.68
N ILE A 139 -13.61 -7.25 -5.44
CA ILE A 139 -12.26 -7.19 -4.86
C ILE A 139 -11.28 -8.11 -5.61
N ASP A 140 -11.70 -9.30 -6.02
CA ASP A 140 -10.86 -10.20 -6.81
C ASP A 140 -10.46 -9.57 -8.16
N SER A 141 -11.41 -8.94 -8.86
CA SER A 141 -11.16 -8.21 -10.11
C SER A 141 -10.21 -7.02 -9.90
N TRP A 142 -10.42 -6.27 -8.81
CA TRP A 142 -9.59 -5.14 -8.42
C TRP A 142 -8.14 -5.56 -8.13
N LEU A 143 -7.96 -6.60 -7.29
CA LEU A 143 -6.65 -7.14 -6.95
C LEU A 143 -5.90 -7.65 -8.18
N ALA A 144 -6.58 -8.34 -9.10
CA ALA A 144 -5.96 -8.86 -10.32
C ALA A 144 -5.43 -7.72 -11.20
N GLN A 145 -6.28 -6.72 -11.51
CA GLN A 145 -5.88 -5.60 -12.37
C GLN A 145 -4.76 -4.75 -11.78
N LEU A 146 -4.82 -4.45 -10.47
CA LEU A 146 -3.76 -3.67 -9.83
C LEU A 146 -2.47 -4.47 -9.64
N SER A 147 -2.54 -5.80 -9.56
CA SER A 147 -1.35 -6.64 -9.58
C SER A 147 -0.63 -6.56 -10.92
N ASP A 148 -1.36 -6.63 -12.04
CA ASP A 148 -0.79 -6.49 -13.38
C ASP A 148 -0.15 -5.11 -13.57
N ILE A 149 -0.86 -4.03 -13.20
CA ILE A 149 -0.34 -2.66 -13.26
C ILE A 149 0.91 -2.51 -12.39
N GLY A 150 0.89 -3.05 -11.18
CA GLY A 150 2.04 -3.00 -10.28
C GLY A 150 3.26 -3.71 -10.86
N LEU A 151 3.07 -4.86 -11.51
CA LEU A 151 4.16 -5.56 -12.18
C LEU A 151 4.70 -4.78 -13.39
N ASP A 152 3.84 -4.16 -14.18
CA ASP A 152 4.27 -3.32 -15.31
C ASP A 152 5.08 -2.10 -14.85
N LEU A 153 4.68 -1.46 -13.75
CA LEU A 153 5.48 -0.40 -13.12
C LEU A 153 6.82 -0.92 -12.60
N LEU A 154 6.85 -2.11 -11.99
CA LEU A 154 8.07 -2.70 -11.49
C LEU A 154 9.07 -3.03 -12.62
N ARG A 155 8.57 -3.51 -13.75
CA ARG A 155 9.37 -3.72 -14.96
C ARG A 155 9.88 -2.42 -15.56
N ALA A 156 9.05 -1.37 -15.56
CA ALA A 156 9.47 -0.03 -15.97
C ALA A 156 10.57 0.55 -15.06
N TRP A 157 10.50 0.33 -13.74
CA TRP A 157 11.58 0.70 -12.82
C TRP A 157 12.85 -0.08 -13.07
N ALA A 158 12.76 -1.40 -13.24
CA ALA A 158 13.92 -2.23 -13.56
C ALA A 158 14.66 -1.71 -14.79
N GLU A 159 13.94 -1.46 -15.89
CA GLU A 159 14.53 -0.86 -17.09
C GLU A 159 15.10 0.53 -16.85
N SER A 160 14.40 1.37 -16.08
CA SER A 160 14.88 2.72 -15.77
C SER A 160 16.23 2.71 -15.03
N LEU A 161 16.53 1.63 -14.30
CA LEU A 161 17.76 1.38 -13.55
C LEU A 161 18.77 0.51 -14.33
N ASP A 162 18.62 0.43 -15.65
CA ASP A 162 19.47 -0.33 -16.58
C ASP A 162 19.52 -1.83 -16.28
N GLN A 163 18.43 -2.38 -15.73
CA GLN A 163 18.23 -3.82 -15.54
C GLN A 163 17.34 -4.39 -16.65
N ALA A 164 17.31 -5.72 -16.76
CA ALA A 164 16.30 -6.38 -17.59
C ALA A 164 14.89 -6.06 -17.08
N PRO A 165 13.90 -5.77 -17.95
CA PRO A 165 12.55 -5.45 -17.49
C PRO A 165 11.96 -6.52 -16.56
N ASP A 166 12.22 -7.80 -16.83
CA ASP A 166 11.71 -8.95 -16.07
C ASP A 166 12.55 -9.30 -14.82
N TYR A 167 13.48 -8.44 -14.39
CA TYR A 167 14.43 -8.70 -13.31
C TYR A 167 13.77 -9.21 -12.01
N PHE A 168 12.58 -8.71 -11.68
CA PHE A 168 11.87 -9.06 -10.45
C PHE A 168 10.82 -10.16 -10.63
N ASP A 169 10.49 -10.58 -11.85
CA ASP A 169 9.30 -11.41 -12.11
C ASP A 169 9.28 -12.72 -11.31
N GLU A 170 10.45 -13.34 -11.06
CA GLU A 170 10.57 -14.62 -10.36
C GLU A 170 10.02 -14.58 -8.92
N ILE A 171 10.18 -13.44 -8.23
CA ILE A 171 9.72 -13.26 -6.84
C ILE A 171 8.24 -12.86 -6.75
N PHE A 172 7.53 -12.78 -7.88
CA PHE A 172 6.08 -12.51 -7.97
C PHE A 172 5.30 -13.67 -8.60
N THR A 173 5.85 -14.88 -8.59
CA THR A 173 5.19 -16.10 -9.09
C THR A 173 4.01 -16.58 -8.23
N HIS A 174 3.97 -16.21 -6.95
CA HIS A 174 2.89 -16.44 -6.00
C HIS A 174 2.77 -15.22 -5.07
N PRO A 175 2.43 -14.04 -5.63
CA PRO A 175 2.57 -12.78 -4.92
C PRO A 175 1.55 -12.72 -3.78
N HIS A 176 1.80 -11.85 -2.79
CA HIS A 176 0.90 -11.65 -1.65
C HIS A 176 0.29 -10.24 -1.68
N PRO A 177 -0.47 -9.87 -2.72
CA PRO A 177 -1.07 -8.54 -2.79
C PRO A 177 -2.01 -8.33 -1.60
N MET A 178 -2.03 -7.10 -1.10
CA MET A 178 -2.93 -6.65 -0.05
C MET A 178 -3.66 -5.40 -0.51
N MET A 179 -4.81 -5.12 0.07
CA MET A 179 -5.49 -3.86 -0.13
C MET A 179 -6.28 -3.48 1.13
N LYS A 180 -6.73 -2.23 1.18
CA LYS A 180 -7.70 -1.79 2.17
C LYS A 180 -8.88 -1.07 1.52
N LEU A 181 -10.06 -1.22 2.11
CA LEU A 181 -11.10 -0.20 2.02
C LEU A 181 -11.01 0.61 3.32
N ALA A 182 -10.77 1.92 3.24
CA ALA A 182 -10.62 2.75 4.44
C ALA A 182 -11.61 3.92 4.42
N HIS A 183 -12.25 4.16 5.57
CA HIS A 183 -13.16 5.27 5.80
C HIS A 183 -12.63 6.14 6.95
N TYR A 184 -12.47 7.43 6.67
CA TYR A 184 -12.02 8.46 7.60
C TYR A 184 -13.19 9.40 7.90
N PRO A 185 -13.94 9.18 8.98
CA PRO A 185 -14.94 10.14 9.42
C PRO A 185 -14.27 11.36 10.07
N ALA A 186 -14.92 12.53 10.03
CA ALA A 186 -14.48 13.66 10.83
C ALA A 186 -14.52 13.31 12.33
N PRO A 187 -13.44 13.58 13.09
CA PRO A 187 -13.49 13.42 14.54
C PRO A 187 -14.39 14.48 15.18
N GLU A 188 -14.94 14.17 16.35
CA GLU A 188 -15.56 15.19 17.20
C GLU A 188 -14.55 16.27 17.62
N ALA A 189 -15.04 17.43 18.07
CA ALA A 189 -14.17 18.50 18.53
C ALA A 189 -13.27 18.03 19.68
N GLY A 190 -11.94 18.09 19.49
CA GLY A 190 -10.97 17.55 20.44
C GLY A 190 -10.66 16.06 20.28
N GLY A 191 -11.17 15.43 19.21
CA GLY A 191 -10.84 14.05 18.84
C GLY A 191 -9.40 13.88 18.33
N PRO A 192 -9.05 12.69 17.81
CA PRO A 192 -7.66 12.36 17.51
C PRO A 192 -7.00 13.30 16.51
N GLY A 193 -5.71 13.55 16.74
CA GLY A 193 -4.93 14.49 15.94
C GLY A 193 -4.41 13.94 14.60
N GLN A 194 -4.72 12.69 14.23
CA GLN A 194 -4.29 12.10 12.96
C GLN A 194 -5.38 11.18 12.36
N GLY A 195 -5.50 11.19 11.04
CA GLY A 195 -6.20 10.13 10.30
C GLY A 195 -5.30 8.89 10.19
N VAL A 196 -4.06 9.09 9.73
CA VAL A 196 -2.96 8.11 9.82
C VAL A 196 -1.66 8.87 10.14
N GLY A 197 -0.88 8.34 11.08
CA GLY A 197 0.43 8.89 11.43
C GLY A 197 1.44 8.87 10.28
N ALA A 198 2.56 9.58 10.45
CA ALA A 198 3.66 9.54 9.48
C ALA A 198 4.32 8.16 9.44
N HIS A 199 4.40 7.57 8.25
CA HIS A 199 4.96 6.25 8.01
C HIS A 199 5.50 6.10 6.58
N HIS A 200 6.23 5.00 6.35
CA HIS A 200 6.58 4.49 5.02
C HIS A 200 5.82 3.18 4.81
N ASP A 201 5.61 2.82 3.54
CA ASP A 201 5.04 1.52 3.22
C ASP A 201 6.14 0.46 3.15
N ALA A 202 5.98 -0.63 3.90
CA ALA A 202 6.98 -1.69 3.98
C ALA A 202 7.12 -2.57 2.71
N GLY A 203 6.23 -2.39 1.72
CA GLY A 203 6.15 -3.20 0.51
C GLY A 203 7.11 -2.75 -0.61
N VAL A 204 6.76 -3.07 -1.85
CA VAL A 204 7.52 -2.67 -3.05
C VAL A 204 6.98 -1.38 -3.63
N LEU A 205 5.66 -1.32 -3.83
CA LEU A 205 4.94 -0.14 -4.28
C LEU A 205 3.50 -0.17 -3.75
N THR A 206 2.90 1.01 -3.70
CA THR A 206 1.49 1.21 -3.37
C THR A 206 0.79 1.91 -4.52
N LEU A 207 -0.41 1.46 -4.86
CA LEU A 207 -1.36 2.19 -5.72
C LEU A 207 -2.55 2.62 -4.85
N LEU A 208 -2.70 3.91 -4.64
CA LEU A 208 -3.80 4.48 -3.87
C LEU A 208 -4.81 5.13 -4.81
N LEU A 209 -6.07 4.69 -4.75
CA LEU A 209 -7.19 5.45 -5.29
C LEU A 209 -7.87 6.23 -4.15
N PRO A 210 -7.62 7.55 -4.02
CA PRO A 210 -8.35 8.39 -3.10
C PRO A 210 -9.69 8.83 -3.72
N GLU A 211 -10.73 8.99 -2.90
CA GLU A 211 -12.02 9.48 -3.38
C GLU A 211 -11.92 10.93 -3.87
N GLU A 212 -12.55 11.23 -5.02
CA GLU A 212 -12.59 12.59 -5.57
C GLU A 212 -13.25 13.58 -4.61
N GLY A 213 -12.66 14.78 -4.47
CA GLY A 213 -13.15 15.81 -3.56
C GLY A 213 -12.83 15.57 -2.07
N SER A 214 -12.19 14.44 -1.74
CA SER A 214 -11.59 14.24 -0.41
C SER A 214 -10.25 14.98 -0.29
N SER A 215 -9.74 15.14 0.93
CA SER A 215 -8.44 15.77 1.19
C SER A 215 -7.75 15.12 2.39
N GLY A 216 -6.49 15.51 2.63
CA GLY A 216 -5.76 15.19 3.86
C GLY A 216 -4.57 14.25 3.69
N LEU A 217 -4.36 13.62 2.52
CA LEU A 217 -3.10 12.93 2.24
C LEU A 217 -1.97 13.97 2.15
N GLN A 218 -0.89 13.73 2.88
CA GLN A 218 0.31 14.55 2.80
C GLN A 218 1.56 13.70 2.60
N VAL A 219 2.45 14.18 1.74
CA VAL A 219 3.73 13.55 1.41
C VAL A 219 4.86 14.46 1.89
N ARG A 220 5.92 13.88 2.45
CA ARG A 220 7.05 14.66 2.95
C ARG A 220 8.10 14.84 1.86
N HIS A 221 8.36 16.07 1.44
CA HIS A 221 9.38 16.37 0.44
C HIS A 221 10.17 17.61 0.86
N GLU A 222 11.50 17.56 0.71
CA GLU A 222 12.43 18.63 1.13
C GLU A 222 12.22 19.13 2.58
N GLY A 223 11.79 18.24 3.48
CA GLY A 223 11.56 18.54 4.89
C GLY A 223 10.17 19.12 5.20
N GLU A 224 9.37 19.44 4.18
CA GLU A 224 8.01 19.96 4.31
C GLU A 224 6.95 18.88 4.03
N TRP A 225 5.72 19.11 4.51
CA TRP A 225 4.56 18.27 4.19
C TRP A 225 3.75 18.94 3.09
N ILE A 226 3.57 18.26 1.96
CA ILE A 226 2.84 18.75 0.78
C ILE A 226 1.51 18.01 0.69
N ASP A 227 0.41 18.75 0.48
CA ASP A 227 -0.91 18.18 0.24
C ASP A 227 -0.99 17.50 -1.14
N VAL A 228 -1.54 16.29 -1.17
CA VAL A 228 -1.77 15.52 -2.39
C VAL A 228 -3.27 15.44 -2.62
N GLU A 229 -3.77 16.31 -3.50
CA GLU A 229 -5.19 16.39 -3.84
C GLU A 229 -5.59 15.25 -4.79
N PRO A 230 -6.75 14.62 -4.63
CA PRO A 230 -7.25 13.62 -5.58
C PRO A 230 -7.42 14.20 -6.98
N ILE A 231 -6.93 13.49 -7.99
CA ILE A 231 -7.21 13.77 -9.40
C ILE A 231 -8.09 12.65 -9.94
N ALA A 232 -9.19 13.01 -10.59
CA ALA A 232 -10.10 12.05 -11.20
C ALA A 232 -9.35 11.12 -12.17
N ASP A 233 -9.62 9.82 -12.11
CA ASP A 233 -9.01 8.79 -12.96
C ASP A 233 -7.48 8.71 -12.86
N HIS A 234 -6.93 9.00 -11.67
CA HIS A 234 -5.51 8.82 -11.38
C HIS A 234 -5.32 8.07 -10.08
N PHE A 235 -4.36 7.15 -10.06
CA PHE A 235 -3.83 6.62 -8.80
C PHE A 235 -2.74 7.55 -8.27
N VAL A 236 -2.61 7.65 -6.96
CA VAL A 236 -1.36 8.11 -6.33
C VAL A 236 -0.49 6.88 -6.12
N VAL A 237 0.74 6.90 -6.63
CA VAL A 237 1.68 5.79 -6.52
C VAL A 237 2.89 6.20 -5.70
N ASN A 238 3.35 5.30 -4.82
CA ASN A 238 4.59 5.49 -4.08
C ASN A 238 5.47 4.24 -3.98
N ILE A 239 6.76 4.49 -3.77
CA ILE A 239 7.78 3.48 -3.53
C ILE A 239 7.71 2.99 -2.08
N GLY A 240 7.81 1.68 -1.90
CA GLY A 240 7.93 1.05 -0.59
C GLY A 240 9.38 0.76 -0.20
N GLU A 241 9.58 0.50 1.09
CA GLU A 241 10.88 0.29 1.73
C GLU A 241 11.69 -0.86 1.09
N LEU A 242 11.05 -1.91 0.56
CA LEU A 242 11.77 -3.02 -0.09
C LEU A 242 12.49 -2.56 -1.36
N LEU A 243 11.85 -1.72 -2.17
CA LEU A 243 12.44 -1.24 -3.44
C LEU A 243 13.47 -0.14 -3.19
N GLU A 244 13.27 0.69 -2.16
CA GLU A 244 14.30 1.60 -1.68
C GLU A 244 15.56 0.84 -1.23
N ALA A 245 15.41 -0.17 -0.38
CA ALA A 245 16.52 -1.00 0.09
C ALA A 245 17.22 -1.74 -1.05
N ALA A 246 16.47 -2.22 -2.05
CA ALA A 246 17.02 -2.89 -3.22
C ALA A 246 17.94 -2.00 -4.06
N THR A 247 17.72 -0.69 -4.01
CA THR A 247 18.41 0.32 -4.82
C THR A 247 19.38 1.18 -4.00
N ASP A 248 19.75 0.74 -2.80
CA ASP A 248 20.61 1.50 -1.86
C ASP A 248 20.11 2.94 -1.62
N GLY A 249 18.79 3.11 -1.55
CA GLY A 249 18.15 4.41 -1.34
C GLY A 249 18.11 5.30 -2.59
N TYR A 250 18.50 4.80 -3.77
CA TYR A 250 18.39 5.57 -5.00
C TYR A 250 16.91 5.86 -5.33
N LEU A 251 16.03 4.85 -5.28
CA LEU A 251 14.60 5.10 -5.29
C LEU A 251 14.15 5.36 -3.85
N VAL A 252 13.38 6.42 -3.61
CA VAL A 252 13.09 6.86 -2.25
C VAL A 252 11.70 6.38 -1.84
N SER A 253 11.61 5.66 -0.73
CA SER A 253 10.35 5.45 -0.03
C SER A 253 10.09 6.69 0.82
N THR A 254 9.01 7.39 0.55
CA THR A 254 8.77 8.70 1.17
C THR A 254 7.76 8.63 2.29
N ALA A 255 8.09 9.27 3.41
CA ALA A 255 7.18 9.41 4.53
C ALA A 255 5.89 10.12 4.09
N HIS A 256 4.76 9.52 4.39
CA HIS A 256 3.45 10.10 4.12
C HIS A 256 2.53 9.95 5.34
N ARG A 257 1.48 10.76 5.41
CA ARG A 257 0.49 10.76 6.50
C ARG A 257 -0.89 11.15 5.99
N VAL A 258 -1.91 10.94 6.81
CA VAL A 258 -3.27 11.40 6.54
C VAL A 258 -3.75 12.28 7.69
N LEU A 259 -4.13 13.52 7.36
CA LEU A 259 -4.77 14.43 8.30
C LEU A 259 -6.20 13.98 8.65
N PRO A 260 -6.72 14.31 9.83
CA PRO A 260 -8.13 14.07 10.14
C PRO A 260 -9.05 14.80 9.15
N SER A 261 -10.17 14.17 8.78
CA SER A 261 -11.18 14.80 7.93
C SER A 261 -11.76 16.05 8.60
N ALA A 262 -12.05 17.07 7.79
CA ALA A 262 -12.63 18.32 8.27
C ALA A 262 -14.05 18.09 8.83
N PRO A 263 -14.52 18.92 9.79
CA PRO A 263 -15.88 18.78 10.33
C PRO A 263 -16.95 18.77 9.24
N GLY A 264 -17.83 17.76 9.28
CA GLY A 264 -18.90 17.57 8.30
C GLY A 264 -18.48 16.93 6.98
N THR A 265 -17.22 16.48 6.86
CA THR A 265 -16.74 15.70 5.71
C THR A 265 -16.32 14.30 6.15
N SER A 266 -16.09 13.43 5.18
CA SER A 266 -15.38 12.16 5.35
C SER A 266 -14.53 11.90 4.11
N ARG A 267 -13.63 10.91 4.21
CA ARG A 267 -12.79 10.48 3.10
C ARG A 267 -12.86 8.97 2.98
N TYR A 268 -12.96 8.48 1.75
CA TYR A 268 -12.76 7.08 1.43
C TYR A 268 -11.45 6.91 0.65
N SER A 269 -10.78 5.78 0.85
CA SER A 269 -9.51 5.49 0.20
C SER A 269 -9.32 4.00 0.00
N ILE A 270 -8.76 3.65 -1.16
CA ILE A 270 -8.57 2.28 -1.57
C ILE A 270 -7.09 2.07 -1.92
N PRO A 271 -6.20 1.92 -0.92
CA PRO A 271 -4.82 1.56 -1.16
C PRO A 271 -4.69 0.08 -1.52
N PHE A 272 -3.86 -0.21 -2.50
CA PHE A 272 -3.39 -1.51 -2.90
C PHE A 272 -1.87 -1.57 -2.74
N PHE A 273 -1.37 -2.69 -2.22
CA PHE A 273 0.03 -2.91 -1.93
C PHE A 273 0.52 -4.13 -2.73
N LEU A 274 1.42 -3.90 -3.67
CA LEU A 274 2.09 -5.00 -4.36
C LEU A 274 3.18 -5.55 -3.45
N THR A 275 3.02 -6.80 -3.03
CA THR A 275 3.99 -7.49 -2.18
C THR A 275 4.44 -8.78 -2.88
N PRO A 276 5.76 -9.08 -2.89
CA PRO A 276 6.31 -10.32 -3.44
C PRO A 276 5.73 -11.57 -2.76
N ASN A 277 6.15 -12.75 -3.23
CA ASN A 277 5.91 -14.00 -2.52
C ASN A 277 6.37 -13.86 -1.05
N LEU A 278 5.64 -14.44 -0.11
CA LEU A 278 6.00 -14.34 1.32
C LEU A 278 7.40 -14.90 1.61
N ASP A 279 7.79 -15.97 0.92
CA ASP A 279 9.12 -16.59 1.05
C ASP A 279 10.20 -15.89 0.20
N ALA A 280 9.84 -14.88 -0.61
CA ALA A 280 10.80 -14.24 -1.48
C ALA A 280 11.83 -13.44 -0.69
N ARG A 281 13.08 -13.62 -1.10
CA ARG A 281 14.15 -12.70 -0.80
C ARG A 281 14.16 -11.60 -1.86
N PHE A 282 13.97 -10.35 -1.48
CA PHE A 282 14.00 -9.26 -2.43
C PHE A 282 15.44 -9.03 -2.93
N PRO A 283 15.68 -9.00 -4.25
CA PRO A 283 17.03 -8.90 -4.79
C PRO A 283 17.58 -7.49 -4.59
N HIS A 284 18.89 -7.42 -4.37
CA HIS A 284 19.64 -6.18 -4.41
C HIS A 284 20.05 -5.88 -5.86
N LEU A 285 20.02 -4.61 -6.28
CA LEU A 285 20.32 -4.19 -7.64
C LEU A 285 21.74 -3.66 -7.76
N GLU A 286 22.50 -4.20 -8.71
CA GLU A 286 23.76 -3.58 -9.13
C GLU A 286 23.45 -2.38 -10.03
N LEU A 287 23.38 -1.19 -9.41
CA LEU A 287 23.12 0.05 -10.13
C LEU A 287 24.31 0.46 -11.03
N PRO A 288 24.06 1.05 -12.21
CA PRO A 288 25.09 1.73 -13.00
C PRO A 288 25.86 2.75 -12.16
N ALA A 289 27.16 2.90 -12.44
CA ALA A 289 28.06 3.71 -11.62
C ALA A 289 27.61 5.17 -11.42
N GLU A 290 26.90 5.73 -12.39
CA GLU A 290 26.32 7.08 -12.34
C GLU A 290 25.12 7.21 -11.39
N LEU A 291 24.30 6.15 -11.28
CA LEU A 291 23.17 6.10 -10.35
C LEU A 291 23.65 5.74 -8.94
N ALA A 292 24.57 4.77 -8.84
CA ALA A 292 25.15 4.34 -7.57
C ALA A 292 25.85 5.48 -6.81
N GLN A 293 26.42 6.48 -7.51
CA GLN A 293 27.01 7.67 -6.88
C GLN A 293 25.99 8.60 -6.21
N GLN A 294 24.72 8.50 -6.58
CA GLN A 294 23.61 9.29 -6.04
C GLN A 294 22.82 8.53 -4.98
N ALA A 295 23.07 7.23 -4.82
CA ALA A 295 22.47 6.39 -3.80
C ALA A 295 23.08 6.72 -2.42
N PRO A 296 22.28 7.11 -1.41
CA PRO A 296 22.79 7.43 -0.07
C PRO A 296 23.32 6.19 0.69
N GLY A 297 23.03 4.98 0.20
CA GLY A 297 23.33 3.71 0.85
C GLY A 297 22.09 3.10 1.50
N LYS A 298 22.20 1.87 2.01
CA LYS A 298 21.08 1.11 2.59
C LYS A 298 20.20 1.96 3.51
N GLY A 299 18.92 2.03 3.15
CA GLY A 299 17.87 2.67 3.94
C GLY A 299 17.70 2.00 5.31
N ILE A 300 17.57 2.82 6.33
CA ILE A 300 17.09 2.44 7.67
C ILE A 300 15.61 2.83 7.74
N ASP A 301 14.74 1.97 8.30
CA ASP A 301 13.34 2.34 8.47
C ASP A 301 13.20 3.54 9.44
N LEU A 302 12.02 4.17 9.52
CA LEU A 302 11.78 5.31 10.42
C LEU A 302 12.06 5.05 11.91
N ASN A 303 12.24 3.79 12.30
CA ASN A 303 12.53 3.36 13.66
C ASN A 303 13.96 2.82 13.79
N ASP A 304 14.85 3.13 12.84
CA ASP A 304 16.24 2.65 12.76
C ASP A 304 16.38 1.12 12.72
N GLN A 305 15.36 0.41 12.22
CA GLN A 305 15.40 -1.05 12.12
C GLN A 305 15.82 -1.49 10.72
N GLU A 306 16.64 -2.54 10.66
CA GLU A 306 17.02 -3.18 9.41
C GLU A 306 15.78 -3.81 8.74
N ILE A 307 15.59 -3.48 7.46
CA ILE A 307 14.61 -4.14 6.60
C ILE A 307 15.15 -5.54 6.29
N PHE A 308 14.39 -6.57 6.65
CA PHE A 308 14.80 -7.94 6.35
C PHE A 308 14.78 -8.15 4.84
N ASP A 309 15.71 -8.95 4.33
CA ASP A 309 15.73 -9.31 2.91
C ASP A 309 14.56 -10.25 2.52
N ILE A 310 13.87 -10.87 3.49
CA ILE A 310 12.69 -11.73 3.26
C ILE A 310 11.40 -10.90 3.40
N SER A 311 10.62 -10.85 2.33
CA SER A 311 9.35 -10.11 2.22
C SER A 311 8.37 -10.44 3.35
N GLY A 312 8.02 -11.72 3.53
CA GLY A 312 7.03 -12.14 4.52
C GLY A 312 7.45 -11.81 5.95
N ARG A 313 8.75 -11.77 6.25
CA ARG A 313 9.25 -11.41 7.58
C ARG A 313 8.97 -9.94 7.90
N ASN A 314 9.15 -9.03 6.93
CA ASN A 314 8.79 -7.62 7.08
C ASN A 314 7.29 -7.44 7.23
N THR A 315 6.49 -8.12 6.38
CA THR A 315 5.03 -8.08 6.47
C THR A 315 4.54 -8.57 7.83
N LEU A 316 5.07 -9.70 8.33
CA LEU A 316 4.68 -10.27 9.62
C LEU A 316 5.05 -9.33 10.77
N LYS A 317 6.28 -8.81 10.80
CA LYS A 317 6.72 -7.81 11.80
C LYS A 317 5.79 -6.60 11.83
N SER A 318 5.38 -6.10 10.66
CA SER A 318 4.44 -4.97 10.57
C SER A 318 3.07 -5.32 11.16
N ARG A 319 2.49 -6.48 10.77
CA ARG A 319 1.18 -6.93 11.27
C ARG A 319 1.16 -7.19 12.78
N LEU A 320 2.22 -7.78 13.33
CA LEU A 320 2.36 -8.03 14.77
C LEU A 320 2.29 -6.73 15.59
N ARG A 321 2.85 -5.62 15.07
CA ARG A 321 2.83 -4.31 15.74
C ARG A 321 1.52 -3.56 15.54
N ALA A 322 0.99 -3.57 14.31
CA ALA A 322 -0.18 -2.77 13.95
C ALA A 322 -1.50 -3.34 14.50
N HIS A 323 -1.56 -4.65 14.77
CA HIS A 323 -2.76 -5.36 15.23
C HIS A 323 -2.49 -6.10 16.56
N PRO A 324 -2.31 -5.37 17.69
CA PRO A 324 -1.89 -5.96 18.95
C PRO A 324 -2.93 -6.94 19.54
N GLU A 325 -4.23 -6.68 19.38
CA GLU A 325 -5.29 -7.57 19.87
C GLU A 325 -5.33 -8.90 19.11
N THR A 326 -5.34 -8.86 17.76
CA THR A 326 -5.27 -10.06 16.91
C THR A 326 -3.99 -10.86 17.20
N THR A 327 -2.88 -10.14 17.38
CA THR A 327 -1.58 -10.74 17.74
C THR A 327 -1.63 -11.44 19.09
N ALA A 328 -2.18 -10.81 20.12
CA ALA A 328 -2.33 -11.43 21.43
C ALA A 328 -3.23 -12.67 21.39
N ARG A 329 -4.23 -12.69 20.51
CA ARG A 329 -5.19 -13.81 20.38
C ARG A 329 -4.62 -15.02 19.66
N TYR A 330 -3.89 -14.82 18.57
CA TYR A 330 -3.46 -15.91 17.68
C TYR A 330 -1.95 -16.15 17.63
N HIS A 331 -1.15 -15.11 17.89
CA HIS A 331 0.29 -15.08 17.57
C HIS A 331 1.17 -14.60 18.73
N ALA A 332 0.71 -14.73 19.98
CA ALA A 332 1.43 -14.20 21.15
C ALA A 332 2.85 -14.78 21.30
N GLU A 333 3.01 -16.10 21.09
CA GLU A 333 4.31 -16.76 21.13
C GLU A 333 5.22 -16.30 19.98
N LEU A 334 4.65 -16.14 18.79
CA LEU A 334 5.36 -15.66 17.61
C LEU A 334 5.84 -14.22 17.78
N ALA A 335 4.99 -13.35 18.34
CA ALA A 335 5.36 -11.97 18.67
C ALA A 335 6.54 -11.91 19.64
N ALA A 336 6.51 -12.72 20.70
CA ALA A 336 7.58 -12.79 21.68
C ALA A 336 8.90 -13.35 21.12
N ALA A 337 8.85 -14.22 20.10
CA ALA A 337 10.03 -14.75 19.43
C ALA A 337 10.67 -13.75 18.44
N MET A 338 9.91 -12.73 18.00
CA MET A 338 10.34 -11.75 16.99
C MET A 338 10.68 -10.36 17.53
N SER A 339 10.39 -10.09 18.81
CA SER A 339 10.69 -8.84 19.52
C SER A 339 12.16 -8.75 19.96
#